data_AF-A0AA37GLK8-F1
#
_entry.id   AF-A0AA37GLK8-F1
#
_cell.length_a   1.000
_cell.length_b   1.000
_cell.length_c   1.000
_cell.angle_alpha   90.00
_cell.angle_beta   90.00
_cell.angle_gamma   90.00
#
_symmetry.space_group_name_H-M   'P 1'
#
loop_
_entity.id
_entity.type
_entity.pdbx_description
1 polymer ?
#
loop_
_entity_poly.entity_id
_entity_poly.type
_entity_poly.pdbx_seq_one_letter_code
_entity_poly.pdbx_strand_id
1 'polypeptide(L)' 'MEEWTCDNVLDHEVVLADGRILSASPTSNIDFDWASHGGGSNLGFVTKFELMAYEQVVGQ' A
#
# COMPACT_ATOMS: atom_id res chain seq x y z
N MET A 1 7.62 -2.19 13.91
CA MET A 1 8.59 -2.94 13.09
C MET A 1 8.61 -2.13 11.82
N GLU A 2 9.60 -1.26 11.69
CA GLU A 2 9.67 -0.27 10.61
C GLU A 2 10.73 -0.78 9.63
N GLU A 3 10.36 -1.72 8.77
CA GLU A 3 11.23 -2.18 7.71
C GLU A 3 10.57 -1.96 6.35
N TRP A 4 11.07 -0.93 5.66
CA TRP A 4 10.81 -0.58 4.27
C TRP A 4 9.55 0.25 4.06
N THR A 5 9.52 1.03 2.97
CA THR A 5 8.44 1.99 2.68
C THR A 5 7.05 1.36 2.65
N CYS A 6 6.97 0.05 2.36
CA CYS A 6 5.74 -0.73 2.37
C CYS A 6 5.12 -0.91 3.77
N ASP A 7 5.91 -0.98 4.84
CA ASP A 7 5.39 -1.15 6.22
C ASP A 7 4.58 0.06 6.72
N ASN A 8 4.75 1.23 6.08
CA ASN A 8 4.04 2.46 6.43
C ASN A 8 2.79 2.68 5.59
N VAL A 9 2.41 1.74 4.71
CA VAL A 9 1.19 1.88 3.91
C VAL A 9 -0.03 1.48 4.74
N LEU A 10 -1.00 2.39 4.82
CA LEU A 10 -2.28 2.20 5.49
C LEU A 10 -3.34 1.62 4.54
N ASP A 11 -3.31 2.06 3.28
CA ASP A 11 -4.25 1.63 2.23
C ASP A 11 -3.66 1.82 0.83
N HIS A 12 -4.07 0.96 -0.09
CA HIS A 12 -3.71 0.99 -1.50
C HIS A 12 -4.97 1.10 -2.37
N GLU A 13 -5.00 2.05 -3.31
CA GLU A 13 -6.03 2.05 -4.36
C GLU A 13 -5.51 1.32 -5.59
N VAL A 14 -6.23 0.26 -5.98
CA VAL A 14 -5.80 -0.68 -7.02
C VAL A 14 -6.83 -0.71 -8.14
N VAL A 15 -6.37 -0.53 -9.37
CA VAL A 15 -7.14 -0.78 -10.59
C VAL A 15 -6.87 -2.20 -11.06
N LEU A 16 -7.91 -3.02 -11.08
CA LEU A 16 -7.87 -4.38 -11.60
C LEU A 16 -7.94 -4.40 -13.12
N ALA A 17 -7.55 -5.53 -13.73
CA ALA A 17 -7.57 -5.71 -15.18
C ALA A 17 -8.98 -5.58 -15.81
N ASP A 18 -10.04 -5.77 -15.03
CA ASP A 18 -11.43 -5.57 -15.44
C ASP A 18 -11.93 -4.12 -15.29
N GLY A 19 -11.05 -3.20 -14.89
CA GLY A 19 -11.33 -1.78 -14.73
C GLY A 19 -12.00 -1.41 -13.40
N ARG A 20 -12.23 -2.36 -12.50
CA ARG A 20 -12.74 -2.05 -11.16
C ARG A 20 -11.64 -1.45 -10.28
N ILE A 21 -12.05 -0.55 -9.39
CA ILE A 21 -11.19 0.10 -8.39
C ILE A 21 -11.49 -0.54 -7.03
N LEU A 22 -10.45 -0.98 -6.34
CA LEU A 22 -10.54 -1.55 -4.99
C LEU A 22 -9.58 -0.84 -4.04
N SER A 23 -9.94 -0.81 -2.76
CA SER A 23 -9.05 -0.41 -1.66
C SER A 23 -8.54 -1.66 -0.96
N ALA A 24 -7.22 -1.76 -0.80
CA ALA A 24 -6.54 -2.85 -0.13
C ALA A 24 -5.80 -2.34 1.11
N SER A 25 -6.22 -2.84 2.26
CA SER A 25 -5.69 -2.53 3.58
C SER A 25 -5.61 -3.81 4.42
N PRO A 26 -4.99 -3.77 5.61
CA PRO A 26 -4.95 -4.94 6.50
C PRO A 26 -6.32 -5.49 6.91
N THR A 27 -7.41 -4.74 6.68
CA THR A 27 -8.78 -5.13 7.02
C THR A 27 -9.68 -5.38 5.80
N SER A 28 -9.21 -5.09 4.59
CA SER A 28 -9.97 -5.22 3.34
C SER A 28 -9.06 -5.67 2.20
N ASN A 29 -9.39 -6.75 1.51
CA ASN A 29 -8.53 -7.34 0.46
C ASN A 29 -7.10 -7.64 1.00
N ILE A 30 -7.06 -8.32 2.16
CA ILE A 30 -5.84 -8.65 2.92
C ILE A 30 -4.85 -9.51 2.12
N ASP A 31 -5.34 -10.26 1.14
CA ASP A 31 -4.55 -11.02 0.18
C ASP A 31 -3.75 -10.11 -0.75
N PHE A 32 -4.34 -8.99 -1.18
CA PHE A 32 -3.64 -7.95 -1.93
C PHE A 32 -2.65 -7.21 -1.04
N ASP A 33 -3.07 -6.80 0.15
CA ASP A 33 -2.22 -6.08 1.11
C ASP A 33 -0.98 -6.91 1.46
N TRP A 34 -1.15 -8.18 1.86
CA TRP A 34 -0.02 -9.07 2.14
C TRP A 34 0.92 -9.25 0.94
N ALA A 35 0.38 -9.35 -0.27
CA ALA A 35 1.18 -9.48 -1.48
C ALA A 35 1.88 -8.16 -1.87
N SER A 36 1.30 -6.98 -1.62
CA SER A 36 1.90 -5.70 -1.98
C SER A 36 3.19 -5.39 -1.20
N HIS A 37 3.36 -5.95 0.00
CA HIS A 37 4.54 -5.83 0.85
C HIS A 37 5.79 -6.61 0.38
N GLY A 38 5.81 -7.15 -0.86
CA GLY A 38 7.01 -7.77 -1.42
C GLY A 38 6.85 -8.50 -2.76
N GLY A 39 5.62 -8.77 -3.21
CA GLY A 39 5.30 -9.51 -4.44
C GLY A 39 4.16 -8.95 -5.28
N GLY A 40 3.76 -7.69 -5.06
CA GLY A 40 2.48 -7.12 -5.51
C GLY A 40 2.35 -6.80 -7.01
N SER A 41 3.41 -6.95 -7.80
CA SER A 41 3.40 -6.52 -9.22
C SER A 41 2.43 -7.30 -10.12
N ASN A 42 1.82 -8.39 -9.63
CA ASN A 42 0.98 -9.29 -10.41
C ASN A 42 -0.53 -9.15 -10.15
N LEU A 43 -0.97 -8.25 -9.26
CA LEU A 43 -2.37 -8.22 -8.80
C LEU A 43 -3.19 -7.00 -9.27
N GLY A 44 -2.56 -6.00 -9.90
CA GLY A 44 -3.23 -4.80 -10.40
C GLY A 44 -2.30 -3.59 -10.44
N PHE A 45 -2.81 -2.47 -10.94
CA PHE A 45 -2.05 -1.21 -10.95
C PHE A 45 -2.43 -0.38 -9.72
N VAL A 46 -1.46 -0.12 -8.85
CA VAL A 46 -1.66 0.81 -7.72
C VAL A 46 -1.64 2.24 -8.24
N THR A 47 -2.68 3.00 -7.91
CA THR A 47 -2.88 4.38 -8.36
C THR A 47 -2.80 5.39 -7.21
N LYS A 48 -3.00 4.94 -5.97
CA LYS A 48 -2.85 5.74 -4.75
C LYS A 48 -2.23 4.91 -3.63
N PHE A 49 -1.35 5.54 -2.86
CA PHE A 49 -0.85 5.04 -1.59
C PHE A 49 -1.27 5.99 -0.48
N GLU A 50 -1.84 5.46 0.60
CA GLU A 50 -2.04 6.17 1.84
C GLU A 50 -0.95 5.76 2.83
N LEU A 51 -0.12 6.71 3.26
CA LEU A 51 1.07 6.43 4.07
C LEU A 51 0.95 7.09 5.44
N MET A 52 1.42 6.40 6.47
CA MET A 52 1.72 7.03 7.74
C MET A 52 3.02 7.85 7.60
N ALA A 53 2.90 9.17 7.73
CA ALA A 53 4.03 10.08 7.67
C ALA A 53 4.55 10.40 9.08
N TYR A 54 5.86 10.60 9.19
CA TYR A 54 6.53 10.99 10.42
C TYR A 54 6.93 12.47 10.37
N GLU A 55 6.98 13.10 11.54
CA GLU A 55 7.45 14.48 11.66
C GLU A 55 8.94 14.59 11.31
N GLN A 56 9.26 15.45 10.35
CA GLN A 56 10.64 15.78 10.01
C GLN A 56 11.16 16.84 10.99
N VAL A 57 12.05 16.43 11.89
CA VAL A 57 12.81 17.39 12.70
C VAL A 57 13.87 18.05 11.82
N VAL A 58 13.61 19.28 11.39
CA VAL A 58 14.60 20.07 10.63
C VAL A 58 15.61 20.68 11.60
N GLY A 59 16.83 20.13 11.61
CA GLY A 59 17.99 20.68 12.31
C GLY A 59 18.67 19.73 13.30
N GLN A 60 19.65 18.97 12.78
CA GLN A 60 20.87 18.63 13.51
C GLN A 60 22.06 19.23 12.78
#